data_AF-A0A6B9YRW1-F1
#
_entry.id   AF-A0A6B9YRW1-F1
#
_cell.length_a   1.000
_cell.length_b   1.000
_cell.length_c   1.000
_cell.angle_alpha   90.00
_cell.angle_beta   90.00
_cell.angle_gamma   90.00
#
_symmetry.space_group_name_H-M   'P 1'
#
loop_
_entity.id
_entity.type
_entity.pdbx_description
1 polymer ?
#
loop_
_entity_poly.entity_id
_entity_poly.type
_entity_poly.pdbx_seq_one_letter_code
_entity_poly.pdbx_strand_id
1 'polypeptide(L)'
;MIFEQVYKSSKVIERHRLAPLCVEREQYLRHMLEEGYSHRTLTNAASYMLHAIQILGLRELRVVHEEEIERAAEFWAEYRGPFRDPGHSQYGSPRSFIKYVCAWFRFNGKLALSPDPPFHEQTHAFSNALRSTYGLAAVTARGYSNRAQVFLTWLAA
;
A
#
# COMPACT_ATOMS: atom_id res chain seq x y z
N MET A 1 -17.57 -4.60 -17.30
CA MET A 1 -16.43 -4.98 -16.43
C MET A 1 -16.00 -3.77 -15.60
N ILE A 2 -15.42 -3.95 -14.40
CA ILE A 2 -15.18 -2.82 -13.46
C ILE A 2 -14.30 -1.71 -14.05
N PHE A 3 -13.32 -2.05 -14.91
CA PHE A 3 -12.47 -1.05 -15.57
C PHE A 3 -13.23 -0.09 -16.49
N GLU A 4 -14.36 -0.50 -17.09
CA GLU A 4 -15.21 0.36 -17.93
C GLU A 4 -16.02 1.36 -17.08
N GLN A 5 -16.24 1.05 -15.80
CA GLN A 5 -16.87 1.96 -14.85
C GLN A 5 -15.84 2.96 -14.29
N VAL A 6 -14.57 2.55 -14.19
CA VAL A 6 -13.48 3.39 -13.68
C VAL A 6 -12.92 4.31 -14.77
N TYR A 7 -12.78 3.85 -16.02
CA TYR A 7 -12.15 4.62 -17.09
C TYR A 7 -13.06 4.80 -18.29
N LYS A 8 -13.02 5.98 -18.92
CA LYS A 8 -13.71 6.25 -20.20
C LYS A 8 -12.86 5.94 -21.44
N SER A 9 -11.54 5.89 -21.29
CA SER A 9 -10.61 5.68 -22.40
C SER A 9 -10.42 4.20 -22.71
N SER A 10 -10.80 3.77 -23.92
CA SER A 10 -10.63 2.38 -24.38
C SER A 10 -9.18 1.92 -24.33
N LYS A 11 -8.21 2.80 -24.64
CA LYS A 11 -6.78 2.48 -24.54
C LYS A 11 -6.34 2.17 -23.12
N VAL A 12 -6.87 2.92 -22.13
CA VAL A 12 -6.56 2.69 -20.71
C VAL A 12 -7.22 1.40 -20.24
N ILE A 13 -8.48 1.17 -20.59
CA ILE A 13 -9.19 -0.07 -20.27
C ILE A 13 -8.40 -1.28 -20.80
N GLU A 14 -7.96 -1.24 -22.06
CA GLU A 14 -7.21 -2.34 -22.66
C GLU A 14 -5.88 -2.57 -21.97
N ARG A 15 -5.14 -1.50 -21.61
CA ARG A 15 -3.93 -1.61 -20.80
C ARG A 15 -4.19 -2.29 -19.46
N HIS A 16 -5.32 -2.00 -18.81
CA HIS A 16 -5.69 -2.69 -17.57
C HIS A 16 -6.01 -4.16 -17.81
N ARG A 17 -6.68 -4.52 -18.91
CA ARG A 17 -7.04 -5.91 -19.22
C ARG A 17 -5.84 -6.79 -19.55
N LEU A 18 -4.90 -6.26 -20.34
CA LEU A 18 -3.72 -7.00 -20.80
C LEU A 18 -2.64 -7.15 -19.71
N ALA A 19 -2.67 -6.30 -18.68
CA ALA A 19 -1.72 -6.39 -17.60
C ALA A 19 -2.01 -7.63 -16.70
N PRO A 20 -0.96 -8.26 -16.13
CA PRO A 20 -1.10 -9.36 -15.20
C PRO A 20 -2.07 -9.07 -14.05
N LEU A 21 -2.52 -10.13 -13.38
CA LEU A 21 -3.39 -10.04 -12.21
C LEU A 21 -4.68 -9.25 -12.47
N CYS A 22 -5.24 -9.41 -13.66
CA CYS A 22 -6.44 -8.70 -14.08
C CYS A 22 -7.62 -9.03 -13.15
N VAL A 23 -7.83 -10.32 -12.87
CA VAL A 23 -8.96 -10.81 -12.06
C VAL A 23 -8.89 -10.29 -10.62
N GLU A 24 -7.71 -10.36 -10.00
CA GLU A 24 -7.44 -9.95 -8.63
C GLU A 24 -7.61 -8.43 -8.45
N ARG A 25 -7.17 -7.66 -9.45
CA ARG A 25 -7.41 -6.20 -9.47
C ARG A 25 -8.90 -5.90 -9.65
N GLU A 26 -9.61 -6.63 -10.51
CA GLU A 26 -11.04 -6.43 -10.69
C GLU A 26 -11.82 -6.72 -9.40
N GLN A 27 -11.51 -7.83 -8.72
CA GLN A 27 -12.13 -8.21 -7.45
C GLN A 27 -11.96 -7.13 -6.38
N TYR A 28 -10.74 -6.62 -6.22
CA TYR A 28 -10.50 -5.57 -5.23
C TYR A 28 -11.19 -4.25 -5.59
N LEU A 29 -11.22 -3.85 -6.87
CA LEU A 29 -11.95 -2.65 -7.29
C LEU A 29 -13.46 -2.79 -7.11
N ARG A 30 -14.04 -3.98 -7.30
CA ARG A 30 -15.45 -4.26 -6.98
C ARG A 30 -15.71 -4.13 -5.48
N HIS A 31 -14.88 -4.76 -4.65
CA HIS A 31 -14.97 -4.61 -3.20
C HIS A 31 -14.91 -3.14 -2.77
N MET A 32 -13.98 -2.36 -3.31
CA MET A 32 -13.93 -0.92 -3.04
C MET A 32 -15.18 -0.16 -3.51
N LEU A 33 -15.78 -0.55 -4.64
CA LEU A 33 -17.02 0.08 -5.10
C LEU A 33 -18.19 -0.24 -4.16
N GLU A 34 -18.29 -1.49 -3.70
CA GLU A 34 -19.30 -1.95 -2.75
C GLU A 34 -19.19 -1.27 -1.38
N GLU A 35 -17.97 -1.00 -0.92
CA GLU A 35 -17.68 -0.21 0.29
C GLU A 35 -17.95 1.31 0.11
N GLY A 36 -18.39 1.74 -1.07
CA GLY A 36 -18.77 3.14 -1.34
C GLY A 36 -17.60 4.10 -1.57
N TYR A 37 -16.42 3.59 -1.94
CA TYR A 37 -15.29 4.47 -2.24
C TYR A 37 -15.57 5.33 -3.49
N SER A 38 -15.07 6.58 -3.45
CA SER A 38 -15.23 7.51 -4.57
C SER A 38 -14.57 7.01 -5.86
N HIS A 39 -15.09 7.46 -7.00
CA HIS A 39 -14.52 7.17 -8.33
C HIS A 39 -13.04 7.56 -8.44
N ARG A 40 -12.65 8.69 -7.85
CA ARG A 40 -11.24 9.14 -7.78
C ARG A 40 -10.37 8.14 -7.01
N THR A 41 -10.88 7.60 -5.89
CA THR A 41 -10.16 6.61 -5.09
C THR A 41 -9.97 5.30 -5.85
N LEU A 42 -11.01 4.84 -6.56
CA LEU A 42 -10.94 3.65 -7.42
C LEU A 42 -9.91 3.83 -8.55
N THR A 43 -9.93 4.98 -9.22
CA THR A 43 -8.97 5.32 -10.28
C THR A 43 -7.53 5.32 -9.76
N ASN A 44 -7.29 5.91 -8.59
CA ASN A 44 -5.97 5.91 -7.97
C ASN A 44 -5.53 4.48 -7.63
N ALA A 45 -6.40 3.70 -6.98
CA ALA A 45 -6.09 2.33 -6.61
C ALA A 45 -5.72 1.49 -7.85
N ALA A 46 -6.52 1.57 -8.92
CA ALA A 46 -6.28 0.88 -10.18
C ALA A 46 -4.93 1.23 -10.80
N SER A 47 -4.56 2.52 -10.83
CA SER A 47 -3.27 2.97 -11.33
C SER A 47 -2.09 2.47 -10.47
N TYR A 48 -2.18 2.57 -9.14
CA TYR A 48 -1.12 2.10 -8.25
C TYR A 48 -0.92 0.59 -8.32
N MET A 49 -1.99 -0.20 -8.48
CA MET A 49 -1.86 -1.64 -8.69
C MET A 49 -1.10 -1.97 -9.98
N LEU A 50 -1.34 -1.23 -11.08
CA LEU A 50 -0.55 -1.40 -12.31
C LEU A 50 0.93 -1.09 -12.10
N HIS A 51 1.24 0.01 -11.40
CA HIS A 51 2.63 0.37 -11.09
C HIS A 51 3.30 -0.69 -10.21
N ALA A 52 2.59 -1.22 -9.21
CA ALA A 52 3.10 -2.29 -8.36
C ALA A 52 3.40 -3.56 -9.17
N ILE A 53 2.51 -3.97 -10.08
CA ILE A 53 2.74 -5.12 -10.96
C ILE A 53 4.01 -4.94 -11.79
N GLN A 54 4.21 -3.75 -12.36
CA GLN A 54 5.38 -3.45 -13.18
C GLN A 54 6.68 -3.41 -12.38
N ILE A 55 6.69 -2.72 -11.23
CA ILE A 55 7.90 -2.52 -10.41
C ILE A 55 8.31 -3.81 -9.72
N LEU A 56 7.35 -4.57 -9.19
CA LEU A 56 7.60 -5.84 -8.49
C LEU A 56 7.72 -7.03 -9.47
N GLY A 57 7.59 -6.80 -10.78
CA GLY A 57 7.70 -7.83 -11.81
C GLY A 57 6.67 -8.97 -11.68
N LEU A 58 5.44 -8.64 -11.24
CA LEU A 58 4.43 -9.65 -10.92
C LEU A 58 3.82 -10.25 -12.18
N ARG A 59 3.87 -11.58 -12.29
CA ARG A 59 3.10 -12.36 -13.28
C ARG A 59 1.94 -13.10 -12.64
N GLU A 60 2.13 -13.51 -11.39
CA GLU A 60 1.15 -14.18 -10.53
C GLU A 60 1.18 -13.54 -9.12
N LEU A 61 0.13 -13.77 -8.36
CA LEU A 61 -0.04 -13.14 -7.06
C LEU A 61 0.72 -13.95 -6.00
N ARG A 62 1.81 -13.38 -5.52
CA ARG A 62 2.66 -13.98 -4.47
C ARG A 62 2.57 -13.20 -3.17
N VAL A 63 3.09 -13.80 -2.11
CA VAL A 63 3.32 -13.10 -0.85
C VAL A 63 4.41 -12.04 -1.06
N VAL A 64 4.17 -10.84 -0.54
CA VAL A 64 5.07 -9.68 -0.61
C VAL A 64 5.20 -9.09 0.79
N HIS A 65 6.43 -8.77 1.19
CA HIS A 65 6.74 -8.11 2.45
C HIS A 65 6.53 -6.59 2.37
N GLU A 66 6.19 -5.94 3.49
CA GLU A 66 5.99 -4.49 3.52
C GLU A 66 7.26 -3.73 3.10
N GLU A 67 8.45 -4.21 3.49
CA GLU A 67 9.74 -3.63 3.10
C GLU A 67 9.99 -3.72 1.58
N GLU A 68 9.40 -4.72 0.91
CA GLU A 68 9.46 -4.83 -0.55
C GLU A 68 8.57 -3.77 -1.22
N ILE A 69 7.40 -3.50 -0.65
CA ILE A 69 6.48 -2.44 -1.13
C ILE A 69 7.07 -1.06 -0.87
N GLU A 70 7.72 -0.85 0.28
CA GLU A 70 8.41 0.41 0.61
C GLU A 70 9.53 0.72 -0.38
N ARG A 71 10.41 -0.24 -0.66
CA ARG A 71 11.46 -0.08 -1.69
C ARG A 71 10.87 0.19 -3.08
N ALA A 72 9.77 -0.47 -3.44
CA ALA A 72 9.06 -0.20 -4.68
C ALA A 72 8.45 1.22 -4.71
N ALA A 73 7.99 1.74 -3.57
CA ALA A 73 7.45 3.08 -3.45
C ALA A 73 8.52 4.17 -3.59
N GLU A 74 9.69 3.94 -3.01
CA GLU A 74 10.87 4.81 -3.18
C GLU A 74 11.29 4.85 -4.66
N PHE A 75 11.43 3.67 -5.28
CA PHE A 75 11.72 3.57 -6.71
C PHE A 75 10.66 4.31 -7.55
N TRP A 76 9.37 4.14 -7.24
CA TRP A 76 8.28 4.84 -7.93
C TRP A 76 8.38 6.37 -7.84
N ALA A 77 8.80 6.90 -6.68
CA ALA A 77 8.94 8.33 -6.46
C ALA A 77 10.03 8.95 -7.35
N GLU A 78 11.09 8.20 -7.61
CA GLU A 78 12.22 8.61 -8.45
C GLU A 78 12.01 8.29 -9.93
N TYR A 79 11.23 7.27 -10.27
CA TYR A 79 11.02 6.81 -11.63
C TYR A 79 10.57 7.94 -12.58
N ARG A 80 11.23 8.10 -13.73
CA ARG A 80 10.88 9.10 -14.78
C ARG A 80 10.62 8.47 -16.16
N GLY A 81 10.45 7.15 -16.23
CA GLY A 81 10.30 6.43 -17.49
C GLY A 81 8.88 6.45 -18.07
N PRO A 82 8.64 5.69 -19.16
CA PRO A 82 7.41 5.75 -19.98
C PRO A 82 6.12 5.35 -19.23
N PHE A 83 6.24 4.75 -18.04
CA PHE A 83 5.07 4.45 -17.20
C PHE A 83 4.56 5.66 -16.42
N ARG A 84 5.24 6.82 -16.47
CA ARG A 84 4.70 8.10 -16.02
C ARG A 84 3.95 8.81 -17.13
N ASP A 85 2.74 9.27 -16.82
CA ASP A 85 1.96 10.12 -17.71
C ASP A 85 2.58 11.53 -17.77
N PRO A 86 3.01 12.04 -18.94
CA PRO A 86 3.62 13.36 -19.07
C PRO A 86 2.67 14.53 -18.77
N GLY A 87 1.34 14.32 -18.89
CA GLY A 87 0.34 15.39 -18.77
C GLY A 87 -0.22 15.58 -17.36
N HIS A 88 0.14 14.71 -16.43
CA HIS A 88 -0.38 14.70 -15.07
C HIS A 88 0.72 15.08 -14.07
N SER A 89 0.59 16.27 -13.47
CA SER A 89 1.46 16.83 -12.41
C SER A 89 1.91 15.77 -11.38
N GLN A 90 3.09 15.19 -11.59
CA GLN A 90 3.87 14.45 -10.59
C GLN A 90 3.09 13.45 -9.70
N TYR A 91 2.10 12.71 -10.21
CA TYR A 91 1.19 12.06 -9.27
C TYR A 91 1.71 10.75 -8.68
N GLY A 92 2.13 10.88 -7.42
CA GLY A 92 1.98 9.89 -6.39
C GLY A 92 3.09 9.92 -5.35
N SER A 93 2.80 10.40 -4.14
CA SER A 93 3.77 10.26 -3.05
C SER A 93 4.05 8.77 -2.79
N PRO A 94 5.27 8.39 -2.38
CA PRO A 94 5.57 7.02 -1.93
C PRO A 94 4.52 6.52 -0.93
N ARG A 95 4.03 7.41 -0.06
CA ARG A 95 2.96 7.10 0.91
C ARG A 95 1.65 6.64 0.25
N SER A 96 1.23 7.27 -0.84
CA SER A 96 0.03 6.85 -1.58
C SER A 96 0.24 5.49 -2.23
N PHE A 97 1.43 5.25 -2.81
CA PHE A 97 1.78 3.94 -3.35
C PHE A 97 1.66 2.87 -2.27
N ILE A 98 2.35 3.04 -1.13
CA ILE A 98 2.30 2.10 0.01
C ILE A 98 0.86 1.89 0.46
N LYS A 99 0.09 2.96 0.65
CA LYS A 99 -1.31 2.87 1.10
C LYS A 99 -2.15 1.95 0.20
N TYR A 100 -2.18 2.21 -1.11
CA TYR A 100 -3.04 1.45 -2.02
C TYR A 100 -2.53 0.03 -2.26
N VAL A 101 -1.21 -0.13 -2.38
CA VAL A 101 -0.58 -1.42 -2.66
C VAL A 101 -0.69 -2.34 -1.44
N CYS A 102 -0.34 -1.88 -0.23
CA CYS A 102 -0.52 -2.68 0.99
C CYS A 102 -1.99 -3.05 1.21
N ALA A 103 -2.94 -2.14 0.96
CA ALA A 103 -4.37 -2.45 1.09
C ALA A 103 -4.81 -3.55 0.11
N TRP A 104 -4.36 -3.49 -1.15
CA TRP A 104 -4.64 -4.52 -2.16
C TRP A 104 -4.02 -5.87 -1.80
N PHE A 105 -2.74 -5.91 -1.40
CA PHE A 105 -2.08 -7.15 -0.99
C PHE A 105 -2.72 -7.74 0.28
N ARG A 106 -3.11 -6.88 1.24
CA ARG A 106 -3.83 -7.31 2.45
C ARG A 106 -5.20 -7.90 2.12
N PHE A 107 -5.96 -7.27 1.22
CA PHE A 107 -7.24 -7.81 0.74
C PHE A 107 -7.11 -9.22 0.17
N ASN A 108 -6.03 -9.48 -0.57
CA ASN A 108 -5.78 -10.79 -1.14
C ASN A 108 -5.12 -11.80 -0.16
N GLY A 109 -4.84 -11.42 1.09
CA GLY A 109 -4.12 -12.27 2.04
C GLY A 109 -2.67 -12.54 1.63
N LYS A 110 -2.06 -11.64 0.87
CA LYS A 110 -0.70 -11.78 0.31
C LYS A 110 0.29 -10.72 0.81
N LEU A 111 -0.13 -9.85 1.71
CA LEU A 111 0.81 -9.02 2.46
C LEU A 111 1.38 -9.87 3.59
N ALA A 112 2.66 -10.23 3.51
CA ALA A 112 3.36 -10.78 4.67
C ALA A 112 3.37 -9.70 5.75
N LEU A 113 2.99 -10.11 6.96
CA LEU A 113 3.31 -9.32 8.14
C LEU A 113 4.84 -9.24 8.21
N SER A 114 5.39 -8.03 8.33
CA SER A 114 6.80 -7.90 8.64
C SER A 114 7.11 -8.74 9.88
N PRO A 115 8.30 -9.37 9.94
CA PRO A 115 8.78 -9.88 11.21
C PRO A 115 8.72 -8.73 12.21
N ASP A 116 8.34 -9.07 13.43
CA ASP A 116 8.28 -8.11 14.52
C ASP A 116 9.59 -7.30 14.57
N PRO A 117 9.53 -5.95 14.53
CA PRO A 117 10.74 -5.15 14.55
C PRO A 117 11.54 -5.43 15.83
N PRO A 118 12.88 -5.21 15.84
CA PRO A 118 13.67 -5.36 17.06
C PRO A 118 13.02 -4.62 18.22
N PHE A 119 12.91 -5.20 19.40
CA PHE A 119 12.20 -4.58 20.52
C PHE A 119 10.66 -4.48 20.42
N HIS A 120 10.02 -5.20 19.50
CA HIS A 120 8.56 -5.23 19.36
C HIS A 120 7.84 -5.61 20.66
N GLU A 121 8.35 -6.59 21.41
CA GLU A 121 7.74 -6.98 22.69
C GLU A 121 7.77 -5.83 23.71
N GLN A 122 8.90 -5.11 23.79
CA GLN A 122 9.11 -3.98 24.68
C GLN A 122 8.22 -2.80 24.29
N THR A 123 8.11 -2.51 23.00
CA THR A 123 7.26 -1.42 22.51
C THR A 123 5.77 -1.76 22.60
N HIS A 124 5.40 -3.02 22.43
CA HIS A 124 4.04 -3.51 22.68
C HIS A 124 3.68 -3.45 24.17
N ALA A 125 4.58 -3.89 25.07
CA ALA A 125 4.40 -3.76 26.51
C ALA A 125 4.29 -2.30 26.95
N PHE A 126 5.13 -1.41 26.39
CA PHE A 126 5.06 0.02 26.61
C PHE A 126 3.73 0.62 26.15
N SER A 127 3.27 0.27 24.94
CA SER A 127 1.94 0.68 24.42
C SER A 127 0.81 0.28 25.35
N ASN A 128 0.86 -0.94 25.88
CA ASN A 128 -0.16 -1.45 26.80
C ASN A 128 -0.12 -0.71 28.14
N ALA A 129 1.06 -0.45 28.71
CA ALA A 129 1.20 0.34 29.93
C ALA A 129 0.68 1.77 29.76
N LEU A 130 0.94 2.42 28.61
CA LEU A 130 0.39 3.75 28.29
C LEU A 130 -1.15 3.76 28.30
N ARG A 131 -1.78 2.66 27.88
CA ARG A 131 -3.23 2.52 27.87
C ARG A 131 -3.79 2.17 29.24
N SER A 132 -3.22 1.17 29.91
CA SER A 132 -3.75 0.63 31.17
C SER A 132 -3.43 1.49 32.37
N THR A 133 -2.21 2.03 32.44
CA THR A 133 -1.70 2.75 33.60
C THR A 133 -1.93 4.26 33.47
N TYR A 134 -1.81 4.79 32.26
CA TYR A 134 -1.91 6.24 32.00
C TYR A 134 -3.19 6.64 31.27
N GLY A 135 -4.07 5.68 30.94
CA GLY A 135 -5.38 5.95 30.33
C GLY A 135 -5.32 6.57 28.94
N LEU A 136 -4.17 6.48 28.24
CA LEU A 136 -4.03 7.11 26.93
C LEU A 136 -4.87 6.39 25.87
N ALA A 137 -5.41 7.19 24.93
CA ALA A 137 -6.10 6.67 23.77
C ALA A 137 -5.17 5.75 22.95
N ALA A 138 -5.75 4.70 22.36
CA ALA A 138 -4.98 3.67 21.63
C ALA A 138 -4.15 4.27 20.48
N VAL A 139 -4.66 5.31 19.80
CA VAL A 139 -3.92 6.00 18.73
C VAL A 139 -2.70 6.75 19.27
N THR A 140 -2.82 7.38 20.44
CA THR A 140 -1.74 8.11 21.10
C THR A 140 -0.66 7.16 21.61
N ALA A 141 -1.06 6.07 22.28
CA ALA A 141 -0.15 5.04 22.77
C ALA A 141 0.64 4.37 21.64
N ARG A 142 -0.03 4.09 20.50
CA ARG A 142 0.64 3.60 19.29
C ARG A 142 1.67 4.60 18.77
N GLY A 143 1.30 5.89 18.71
CA GLY A 143 2.21 6.94 18.27
C GLY A 143 3.48 7.04 19.14
N TYR A 144 3.35 6.91 20.46
CA TYR A 144 4.49 6.91 21.37
C TYR A 144 5.35 5.65 21.23
N SER A 145 4.72 4.50 21.09
CA SER A 145 5.42 3.22 20.91
C SER A 145 6.20 3.17 19.60
N ASN A 146 5.67 3.74 18.52
CA ASN A 146 6.39 3.89 17.26
C ASN A 146 7.65 4.77 17.42
N ARG A 147 7.58 5.85 18.22
CA ARG A 147 8.77 6.68 18.50
C ARG A 147 9.80 5.95 19.37
N ALA A 148 9.34 5.21 20.38
CA ALA A 148 10.20 4.37 21.21
C ALA A 148 10.90 3.28 20.39
N GLN A 149 10.19 2.66 19.44
CA GLN A 149 10.73 1.70 18.49
C GLN A 149 11.90 2.29 17.68
N VAL A 150 11.70 3.47 17.11
CA VAL A 150 12.76 4.19 16.37
C VAL A 150 13.95 4.49 17.29
N PHE A 151 13.70 4.99 18.50
CA PHE A 151 14.75 5.31 19.46
C PHE A 151 15.57 4.09 19.90
N LEU A 152 14.91 2.98 20.24
CA LEU A 152 15.58 1.74 20.65
C LEU A 152 16.37 1.12 19.52
N THR A 153 15.83 1.17 18.29
CA THR A 153 16.54 0.69 17.10
C THR A 153 17.80 1.54 16.83
N TRP A 154 17.73 2.85 17.01
CA TRP A 154 18.91 3.74 16.90
C TRP A 154 19.93 3.47 18.01
N LEU A 155 19.49 3.27 19.24
CA LEU A 155 20.38 3.03 20.38
C LEU A 155 21.16 1.71 20.27
N ALA A 156 20.58 0.73 19.58
CA ALA A 156 21.15 -0.61 19.40
C ALA A 156 21.99 -0.77 18.12
N ALA A 157 22.09 0.28 17.30
CA ALA A 157 22.89 0.31 16.07
C ALA A 157 24.31 0.83 16.33
#